data_AF-A0A7S2PZV1-F1
#
_entry.id   AF-A0A7S2PZV1-F1
#
_cell.length_a   1.000
_cell.length_b   1.000
_cell.length_c   1.000
_cell.angle_alpha   90.00
_cell.angle_beta   90.00
_cell.angle_gamma   90.00
#
_symmetry.space_group_name_H-M   'P 1'
#
loop_
_entity.id
_entity.type
_entity.pdbx_description
1 polymer ?
#
loop_
_entity_poly.entity_id
_entity_poly.type
_entity_poly.pdbx_seq_one_letter_code
_entity_poly.pdbx_strand_id
1 'polypeptide(L)'
;WLAPGRAPGQDADEFDRYTEALMDDWPDVRLRVGEKGIMEQRWCISKQFAEGTHVVSLDDDVPEVFFKAKAGDSKKALLSLPENSLEAIVHHAWDLMEQEHAYIWGLSASPNPWAMSLGSISRKNGMVNGFIYGYRVRHDLGLKSVHCSPTEDFERSCRFFAQDGVLLRYGMYCADTTFKAPNGINLLYPSAAERKTAEEQAIEDIASEFPKLIE
;
A
#
# COMPACT_ATOMS: atom_id res chain seq x y z
N TRP A 1 8.13 0.69 -11.25
CA TRP A 1 7.27 1.58 -12.04
C TRP A 1 7.43 2.99 -11.50
N LEU A 2 7.67 3.95 -12.37
CA LEU A 2 8.08 5.30 -12.00
C LEU A 2 7.00 6.31 -12.38
N ALA A 3 6.87 7.36 -11.58
CA ALA A 3 6.01 8.48 -11.95
C ALA A 3 6.58 9.20 -13.19
N PRO A 4 5.74 9.69 -14.10
CA PRO A 4 6.23 10.40 -15.28
C PRO A 4 6.81 11.77 -14.91
N GLY A 5 7.96 12.09 -15.49
CA GLY A 5 8.60 13.39 -15.37
C GLY A 5 9.40 13.59 -14.08
N ARG A 6 9.45 14.82 -13.61
CA ARG A 6 10.31 15.30 -12.52
C ARG A 6 9.46 15.67 -11.31
N ALA A 7 9.84 15.22 -10.12
CA ALA A 7 9.20 15.67 -8.90
C ALA A 7 9.64 17.11 -8.53
N PRO A 8 8.80 17.90 -7.83
CA PRO A 8 9.17 19.23 -7.41
C PRO A 8 10.48 19.24 -6.60
N GLY A 9 11.43 20.10 -7.00
CA GLY A 9 12.73 20.23 -6.34
C GLY A 9 13.81 19.28 -6.86
N GLN A 10 13.54 18.45 -7.86
CA GLN A 10 14.55 17.59 -8.49
C GLN A 10 15.15 18.22 -9.76
N ASP A 11 16.41 17.88 -10.07
CA ASP A 11 17.12 18.35 -11.27
C ASP A 11 17.04 17.38 -12.46
N ALA A 12 16.73 16.10 -12.19
CA ALA A 12 16.54 15.04 -13.17
C ALA A 12 15.09 14.53 -13.15
N ASP A 13 14.69 13.80 -14.19
CA ASP A 13 13.42 13.06 -14.13
C ASP A 13 13.56 11.79 -13.28
N GLU A 14 12.43 11.20 -12.88
CA GLU A 14 12.43 9.99 -12.07
C GLU A 14 13.08 8.80 -12.81
N PHE A 15 12.96 8.71 -14.13
CA PHE A 15 13.55 7.59 -14.87
C PHE A 15 15.08 7.60 -14.78
N ASP A 16 15.69 8.75 -15.04
CA ASP A 16 17.14 8.95 -14.96
C ASP A 16 17.63 8.71 -13.53
N ARG A 17 16.93 9.28 -12.52
CA ARG A 17 17.30 9.14 -11.11
C ARG A 17 17.33 7.69 -10.64
N TYR A 18 16.30 6.91 -10.96
CA TYR A 18 16.27 5.48 -10.59
C TYR A 18 17.20 4.63 -11.45
N THR A 19 17.41 5.00 -12.72
CA THR A 19 18.41 4.32 -13.55
C THR A 19 19.79 4.46 -12.92
N GLU A 20 20.14 5.67 -12.48
CA GLU A 20 21.41 5.92 -11.80
C GLU A 20 21.52 5.19 -10.46
N ALA A 21 20.49 5.28 -9.62
CA ALA A 21 20.50 4.69 -8.28
C ALA A 21 20.53 3.14 -8.27
N LEU A 22 20.04 2.48 -9.32
CA LEU A 22 19.90 1.03 -9.36
C LEU A 22 20.95 0.33 -10.22
N MET A 23 21.81 1.06 -10.95
CA MET A 23 22.67 0.47 -11.97
C MET A 23 23.66 -0.56 -11.41
N ASP A 24 24.17 -0.33 -10.20
CA ASP A 24 25.24 -1.15 -9.61
C ASP A 24 24.69 -2.36 -8.87
N ASP A 25 23.66 -2.16 -8.03
CA ASP A 25 23.13 -3.19 -7.14
C ASP A 25 21.98 -4.00 -7.78
N TRP A 26 21.28 -3.44 -8.76
CA TRP A 26 20.05 -4.01 -9.33
C TRP A 26 19.98 -3.91 -10.87
N PRO A 27 21.00 -4.40 -11.60
CA PRO A 27 21.12 -4.19 -13.05
C PRO A 27 20.00 -4.85 -13.88
N ASP A 28 19.34 -5.87 -13.33
CA ASP A 28 18.26 -6.60 -14.01
C ASP A 28 16.86 -6.00 -13.77
N VAL A 29 16.76 -4.92 -12.98
CA VAL A 29 15.47 -4.27 -12.70
C VAL A 29 14.94 -3.59 -13.95
N ARG A 30 13.71 -3.97 -14.33
CA ARG A 30 13.01 -3.36 -15.47
C ARG A 30 12.28 -2.11 -15.02
N LEU A 31 12.85 -0.95 -15.33
CA LEU A 31 12.20 0.34 -15.14
C LEU A 31 11.12 0.57 -16.20
N ARG A 32 9.99 1.11 -15.76
CA ARG A 32 8.84 1.47 -16.61
C ARG A 32 8.22 2.75 -16.10
N VAL A 33 7.90 3.66 -17.00
CA VAL A 33 7.15 4.88 -16.69
C VAL A 33 5.66 4.56 -16.69
N GLY A 34 4.95 4.98 -15.66
CA GLY A 34 3.50 4.81 -15.53
C GLY A 34 2.71 6.10 -15.75
N GLU A 35 1.60 6.23 -15.03
CA GLU A 35 0.66 7.34 -15.12
C GLU A 35 0.81 8.31 -13.94
N LYS A 36 0.45 9.58 -14.14
CA LYS A 36 0.56 10.59 -13.09
C LYS A 36 -0.55 10.40 -12.05
N GLY A 37 -0.15 10.32 -10.78
CA GLY A 37 -1.06 10.20 -9.63
C GLY A 37 -1.18 8.75 -9.15
N ILE A 38 -1.26 8.54 -7.84
CA ILE A 38 -1.13 7.20 -7.24
C ILE A 38 -2.24 6.23 -7.67
N MET A 39 -3.49 6.72 -7.77
CA MET A 39 -4.64 5.92 -8.20
C MET A 39 -4.45 5.40 -9.64
N GLU A 40 -4.10 6.30 -10.56
CA GLU A 40 -3.91 5.95 -11.96
C GLU A 40 -2.65 5.12 -12.18
N GLN A 41 -1.57 5.40 -11.44
CA GLN A 41 -0.35 4.59 -11.44
C GLN A 41 -0.65 3.15 -11.04
N ARG A 42 -1.33 2.93 -9.90
CA ARG A 42 -1.66 1.58 -9.39
C ARG A 42 -2.60 0.84 -10.35
N TRP A 43 -3.60 1.54 -10.90
CA TRP A 43 -4.49 0.96 -11.91
C TRP A 43 -3.76 0.62 -13.22
N CYS A 44 -2.86 1.47 -13.68
CA CYS A 44 -2.02 1.23 -14.85
C CYS A 44 -1.15 -0.01 -14.66
N ILE A 45 -0.49 -0.14 -13.50
CA ILE A 45 0.32 -1.32 -13.15
C ILE A 45 -0.52 -2.60 -13.22
N SER A 46 -1.71 -2.61 -12.62
CA SER A 46 -2.59 -3.79 -12.63
C SER A 46 -2.92 -4.29 -14.05
N LYS A 47 -3.17 -3.36 -14.99
CA LYS A 47 -3.47 -3.67 -16.40
C LYS A 47 -2.30 -4.29 -17.18
N GLN A 48 -1.09 -4.28 -16.63
CA GLN A 48 0.13 -4.74 -17.31
C GLN A 48 0.44 -6.21 -17.03
N PHE A 49 -0.32 -6.81 -16.11
CA PHE A 49 -0.22 -8.21 -15.73
C PHE A 49 -1.54 -8.92 -16.05
N ALA A 50 -1.47 -10.22 -16.33
CA ALA A 50 -2.65 -11.03 -16.56
C ALA A 50 -3.46 -11.17 -15.27
N GLU A 51 -4.79 -11.36 -15.39
CA GLU A 51 -5.62 -11.71 -14.25
C GLU A 51 -5.09 -12.95 -13.54
N GLY A 52 -5.16 -12.96 -12.21
CA GLY A 52 -4.57 -14.01 -11.38
C GLY A 52 -3.09 -13.80 -11.02
N THR A 53 -2.39 -12.83 -11.63
CA THR A 53 -0.98 -12.55 -11.27
C THR A 53 -0.89 -11.99 -9.85
N HIS A 54 0.07 -12.47 -9.06
CA HIS A 54 0.40 -11.86 -7.77
C HIS A 54 1.31 -10.65 -7.99
N VAL A 55 0.79 -9.46 -7.70
CA VAL A 55 1.57 -8.22 -7.71
C VAL A 55 1.79 -7.78 -6.27
N VAL A 56 3.04 -7.48 -5.93
CA VAL A 56 3.42 -6.86 -4.65
C VAL A 56 3.79 -5.39 -4.94
N SER A 57 3.18 -4.48 -4.20
CA SER A 57 3.52 -3.07 -4.21
C SER A 57 4.33 -2.72 -2.97
N LEU A 58 5.44 -2.02 -3.19
CA LEU A 58 6.28 -1.45 -2.16
C LEU A 58 6.55 0.00 -2.52
N ASP A 59 6.34 0.91 -1.57
CA ASP A 59 6.81 2.29 -1.69
C ASP A 59 8.34 2.30 -1.56
N ASP A 60 9.01 3.15 -2.33
CA ASP A 60 10.47 3.22 -2.42
C ASP A 60 11.13 3.93 -1.24
N ASP A 61 10.33 4.63 -0.44
CA ASP A 61 10.74 5.39 0.74
C ASP A 61 10.51 4.62 2.06
N VAL A 62 10.25 3.31 1.98
CA VAL A 62 10.16 2.42 3.16
C VAL A 62 11.56 1.93 3.53
N PRO A 63 12.17 2.43 4.63
CA PRO A 63 13.54 2.06 4.99
C PRO A 63 13.62 0.71 5.69
N GLU A 64 12.59 0.31 6.44
CA GLU A 64 12.63 -0.90 7.27
C GLU A 64 11.25 -1.50 7.49
N VAL A 65 11.20 -2.83 7.65
CA VAL A 65 10.02 -3.58 8.10
C VAL A 65 10.31 -4.13 9.50
N PHE A 66 9.35 -4.00 10.40
CA PHE A 66 9.42 -4.56 11.75
C PHE A 66 8.40 -5.67 11.93
N PHE A 67 8.66 -6.52 12.92
CA PHE A 67 7.67 -7.45 13.46
C PHE A 67 7.55 -7.32 14.97
N LYS A 68 6.34 -7.56 15.48
CA LYS A 68 6.07 -7.63 16.91
C LYS A 68 6.53 -8.97 17.45
N ALA A 69 7.67 -8.98 18.13
CA ALA A 69 8.32 -10.19 18.64
C ALA A 69 7.76 -10.67 19.98
N LYS A 70 7.09 -9.79 20.74
CA LYS A 70 6.51 -10.11 22.05
C LYS A 70 5.31 -9.24 22.38
N ALA A 71 4.54 -9.68 23.37
CA ALA A 71 3.46 -8.87 23.95
C ALA A 71 4.00 -7.56 24.55
N GLY A 72 3.16 -6.53 24.56
CA GLY A 72 3.49 -5.19 25.03
C GLY A 72 3.11 -4.10 24.03
N ASP A 73 3.18 -2.87 24.52
CA ASP A 73 2.85 -1.62 23.83
C ASP A 73 4.08 -0.74 23.55
N SER A 74 5.21 -1.02 24.19
CA SER A 74 6.47 -0.29 23.99
C SER A 74 7.16 -0.64 22.67
N LYS A 75 7.91 0.30 22.08
CA LYS A 75 8.74 0.08 20.88
C LYS A 75 9.75 -1.08 21.02
N LYS A 76 10.15 -1.43 22.25
CA LYS A 76 11.03 -2.58 22.54
C LYS A 76 10.38 -3.94 22.24
N ALA A 77 9.09 -3.96 21.93
CA ALA A 77 8.37 -5.15 21.48
C ALA A 77 8.56 -5.41 19.98
N LEU A 78 9.06 -4.42 19.23
CA LEU A 78 9.34 -4.53 17.80
C LEU A 78 10.82 -4.87 17.57
N LEU A 79 11.05 -5.74 16.60
CA LEU A 79 12.38 -6.05 16.07
C LEU A 79 12.35 -5.88 14.56
N SER A 80 13.49 -5.52 13.99
CA SER A 80 13.68 -5.52 12.53
C SER A 80 13.39 -6.89 11.95
N LEU A 81 12.73 -6.91 10.79
CA LEU A 81 12.51 -8.14 10.05
C LEU A 81 13.88 -8.75 9.70
N PRO A 82 14.11 -10.04 9.97
CA PRO A 82 15.36 -10.67 9.59
C PRO A 82 15.60 -10.59 8.08
N GLU A 83 16.86 -10.50 7.69
CA GLU A 83 17.27 -10.48 6.28
C GLU A 83 16.62 -11.65 5.51
N ASN A 84 16.26 -11.41 4.25
CA ASN A 84 15.63 -12.38 3.35
C ASN A 84 14.26 -12.94 3.81
N SER A 85 13.65 -12.38 4.87
CA SER A 85 12.37 -12.88 5.38
C SER A 85 11.14 -12.23 4.74
N LEU A 86 11.31 -11.13 4.00
CA LEU A 86 10.19 -10.48 3.32
C LEU A 86 9.58 -11.38 2.23
N GLU A 87 10.41 -12.12 1.50
CA GLU A 87 9.97 -13.07 0.49
C GLU A 87 9.06 -14.16 1.10
N ALA A 88 9.40 -14.66 2.28
CA ALA A 88 8.59 -15.66 2.99
C ALA A 88 7.18 -15.11 3.34
N ILE A 89 7.07 -13.83 3.68
CA ILE A 89 5.77 -13.18 3.91
C ILE A 89 4.96 -13.12 2.62
N VAL A 90 5.61 -12.76 1.50
CA VAL A 90 4.98 -12.68 0.18
C VAL A 90 4.41 -14.03 -0.25
N HIS A 91 5.21 -15.10 -0.17
CA HIS A 91 4.76 -16.46 -0.54
C HIS A 91 3.66 -16.97 0.39
N HIS A 92 3.79 -16.76 1.70
CA HIS A 92 2.74 -17.14 2.65
C HIS A 92 1.43 -16.38 2.38
N ALA A 93 1.51 -15.11 2.00
CA ALA A 93 0.33 -14.33 1.65
C ALA A 93 -0.33 -14.80 0.35
N TRP A 94 0.46 -15.26 -0.63
CA TRP A 94 -0.07 -15.90 -1.83
C TRP A 94 -0.85 -17.18 -1.51
N ASP A 95 -0.22 -18.09 -0.75
CA ASP A 95 -0.85 -19.36 -0.37
C ASP A 95 -2.14 -19.13 0.41
N LEU A 96 -2.13 -18.16 1.33
CA LEU A 96 -3.30 -17.83 2.13
C LEU A 96 -4.41 -17.15 1.31
N MET A 97 -4.05 -16.31 0.32
CA MET A 97 -5.02 -15.74 -0.63
C MET A 97 -5.70 -16.83 -1.45
N GLU A 98 -4.94 -17.82 -1.95
CA GLU A 98 -5.49 -18.98 -2.67
C GLU A 98 -6.42 -19.81 -1.77
N GLN A 99 -5.99 -20.11 -0.55
CA GLN A 99 -6.74 -20.93 0.40
C GLN A 99 -8.06 -20.28 0.84
N GLU A 100 -8.06 -18.98 1.09
CA GLU A 100 -9.21 -18.26 1.68
C GLU A 100 -10.03 -17.50 0.64
N HIS A 101 -9.70 -17.63 -0.64
CA HIS A 101 -10.30 -16.85 -1.73
C HIS A 101 -10.20 -15.33 -1.49
N ALA A 102 -9.13 -14.88 -0.84
CA ALA A 102 -8.82 -13.47 -0.69
C ALA A 102 -8.02 -12.96 -1.90
N TYR A 103 -8.14 -11.67 -2.21
CA TYR A 103 -7.48 -11.07 -3.37
C TYR A 103 -6.52 -9.94 -3.03
N ILE A 104 -6.38 -9.62 -1.74
CA ILE A 104 -5.46 -8.58 -1.27
C ILE A 104 -4.99 -8.88 0.15
N TRP A 105 -3.75 -8.49 0.42
CA TRP A 105 -3.15 -8.53 1.74
C TRP A 105 -2.28 -7.31 2.00
N GLY A 106 -2.03 -6.99 3.27
CA GLY A 106 -0.99 -6.03 3.65
C GLY A 106 -0.60 -6.09 5.12
N LEU A 107 0.34 -5.23 5.49
CA LEU A 107 0.87 -5.13 6.84
C LEU A 107 -0.02 -4.25 7.73
N SER A 108 0.26 -4.23 9.04
CA SER A 108 -0.33 -3.25 9.95
C SER A 108 -0.04 -1.84 9.47
N ALA A 109 -1.09 -1.03 9.35
CA ALA A 109 -0.99 0.37 8.94
C ALA A 109 -0.31 1.28 9.97
N SER A 110 0.05 0.76 11.14
CA SER A 110 0.71 1.53 12.20
C SER A 110 1.89 0.76 12.78
N PRO A 111 3.05 1.42 12.96
CA PRO A 111 4.17 0.90 13.73
C PRO A 111 3.97 1.07 15.26
N ASN A 112 2.76 1.46 15.70
CA ASN A 112 2.44 1.51 17.13
C ASN A 112 2.23 0.08 17.66
N PRO A 113 3.08 -0.45 18.57
CA PRO A 113 2.95 -1.81 19.07
C PRO A 113 1.62 -2.05 19.79
N TRP A 114 1.00 -1.02 20.37
CA TRP A 114 -0.33 -1.14 20.97
C TRP A 114 -1.41 -1.53 19.95
N ALA A 115 -1.31 -1.04 18.72
CA ALA A 115 -2.25 -1.34 17.63
C ALA A 115 -1.91 -2.64 16.88
N MET A 116 -0.72 -3.20 17.10
CA MET A 116 -0.25 -4.42 16.45
C MET A 116 -0.64 -5.69 17.23
N SER A 117 -0.93 -6.76 16.50
CA SER A 117 -1.24 -8.07 17.06
C SER A 117 0.00 -8.96 17.13
N LEU A 118 -0.03 -9.95 18.02
CA LEU A 118 1.01 -10.98 18.07
C LEU A 118 0.53 -12.19 17.27
N GLY A 119 1.20 -12.50 16.15
CA GLY A 119 0.98 -13.73 15.38
C GLY A 119 -0.40 -13.89 14.73
N SER A 120 -1.21 -12.81 14.60
CA SER A 120 -2.52 -12.90 13.95
C SER A 120 -2.57 -12.23 12.57
N ILE A 121 -3.32 -12.86 11.68
CA ILE A 121 -3.70 -12.33 10.38
C ILE A 121 -5.22 -12.09 10.42
N SER A 122 -5.66 -10.84 10.30
CA SER A 122 -7.09 -10.53 10.27
C SER A 122 -7.68 -10.88 8.91
N ARG A 123 -8.94 -11.36 8.91
CA ARG A 123 -9.77 -11.58 7.72
C ARG A 123 -10.86 -10.52 7.56
N LYS A 124 -11.00 -9.65 8.57
CA LYS A 124 -12.10 -8.70 8.70
C LYS A 124 -11.81 -7.41 7.95
N ASN A 125 -12.90 -6.69 7.63
CA ASN A 125 -12.86 -5.33 7.13
C ASN A 125 -11.86 -4.46 7.92
N GLY A 126 -11.19 -3.58 7.19
CA GLY A 126 -10.22 -2.64 7.70
C GLY A 126 -9.14 -2.34 6.66
N MET A 127 -8.41 -1.26 6.89
CA MET A 127 -7.50 -0.72 5.90
C MET A 127 -6.28 -1.61 5.64
N VAL A 128 -6.02 -1.88 4.36
CA VAL A 128 -4.77 -2.37 3.80
C VAL A 128 -3.96 -1.15 3.35
N ASN A 129 -2.85 -0.89 4.04
CA ASN A 129 -2.01 0.28 3.82
C ASN A 129 -1.46 0.39 2.38
N GLY A 130 -1.01 1.58 1.98
CA GLY A 130 -0.41 1.84 0.68
C GLY A 130 1.07 1.47 0.52
N PHE A 131 1.82 1.33 1.62
CA PHE A 131 3.29 1.25 1.58
C PHE A 131 3.84 -0.16 1.29
N ILE A 132 3.24 -1.21 1.84
CA ILE A 132 3.56 -2.61 1.51
C ILE A 132 2.26 -3.43 1.54
N TYR A 133 1.85 -3.86 0.36
CA TYR A 133 0.70 -4.73 0.17
C TYR A 133 0.86 -5.58 -1.09
N GLY A 134 0.11 -6.66 -1.19
CA GLY A 134 0.05 -7.46 -2.41
C GLY A 134 -1.38 -7.83 -2.76
N TYR A 135 -1.61 -8.12 -4.03
CA TYR A 135 -2.93 -8.42 -4.54
C TYR A 135 -2.88 -9.37 -5.73
N ARG A 136 -3.99 -10.08 -5.94
CA ARG A 136 -4.20 -10.91 -7.12
C ARG A 136 -4.93 -10.07 -8.17
N VAL A 137 -4.27 -9.87 -9.30
CA VAL A 137 -4.74 -8.96 -10.37
C VAL A 137 -6.12 -9.38 -10.86
N ARG A 138 -7.03 -8.39 -10.93
CA ARG A 138 -8.33 -8.45 -11.58
C ARG A 138 -8.54 -7.15 -12.34
N HIS A 139 -9.09 -7.22 -13.55
CA HIS A 139 -9.35 -6.06 -14.40
C HIS A 139 -10.77 -5.52 -14.25
N ASP A 140 -11.42 -5.83 -13.12
CA ASP A 140 -12.73 -5.34 -12.73
C ASP A 140 -12.68 -3.84 -12.41
N LEU A 141 -13.50 -3.05 -13.11
CA LEU A 141 -13.60 -1.60 -12.89
C LEU A 141 -14.13 -1.24 -11.49
N GLY A 142 -14.87 -2.15 -10.84
CA GLY A 142 -15.32 -1.97 -9.46
C GLY A 142 -14.19 -1.87 -8.43
N LEU A 143 -12.98 -2.32 -8.79
CA LEU A 143 -11.78 -2.26 -7.95
C LEU A 143 -10.92 -1.02 -8.19
N LYS A 144 -11.24 -0.19 -9.20
CA LYS A 144 -10.50 1.05 -9.46
C LYS A 144 -10.90 2.11 -8.43
N SER A 145 -9.94 2.65 -7.69
CA SER A 145 -10.17 3.81 -6.82
C SER A 145 -10.45 5.08 -7.63
N VAL A 146 -11.44 5.88 -7.21
CA VAL A 146 -11.95 7.03 -7.97
C VAL A 146 -12.16 8.30 -7.14
N HIS A 147 -12.17 8.23 -5.81
CA HIS A 147 -12.61 9.36 -4.99
C HIS A 147 -11.49 10.38 -4.75
N CYS A 148 -10.41 9.97 -4.10
CA CYS A 148 -9.33 10.90 -3.75
C CYS A 148 -8.01 10.17 -3.49
N SER A 149 -6.91 10.76 -3.95
CA SER A 149 -5.59 10.12 -3.86
C SER A 149 -5.13 9.82 -2.41
N PRO A 150 -5.31 10.72 -1.40
CA PRO A 150 -4.87 10.46 -0.03
C PRO A 150 -5.72 9.43 0.72
N THR A 151 -6.90 9.09 0.20
CA THR A 151 -7.80 8.07 0.75
C THR A 151 -7.84 6.81 -0.11
N GLU A 152 -6.92 6.68 -1.07
CA GLU A 152 -6.90 5.60 -2.06
C GLU A 152 -6.78 4.22 -1.43
N ASP A 153 -5.99 4.08 -0.37
CA ASP A 153 -5.80 2.82 0.34
C ASP A 153 -7.03 2.41 1.15
N PHE A 154 -7.71 3.38 1.77
CA PHE A 154 -8.99 3.21 2.41
C PHE A 154 -10.07 2.77 1.42
N GLU A 155 -10.19 3.47 0.29
CA GLU A 155 -11.14 3.14 -0.78
C GLU A 155 -10.87 1.74 -1.35
N ARG A 156 -9.60 1.44 -1.71
CA ARG A 156 -9.20 0.12 -2.21
C ARG A 156 -9.60 -0.98 -1.25
N SER A 157 -9.36 -0.78 0.04
CA SER A 157 -9.72 -1.77 1.07
C SER A 157 -11.23 -2.02 1.10
N CYS A 158 -12.04 -0.96 1.00
CA CYS A 158 -13.50 -1.09 0.92
C CYS A 158 -13.93 -1.83 -0.34
N ARG A 159 -13.37 -1.50 -1.50
CA ARG A 159 -13.68 -2.15 -2.79
C ARG A 159 -13.41 -3.66 -2.75
N PHE A 160 -12.21 -4.06 -2.31
CA PHE A 160 -11.86 -5.48 -2.19
C PHE A 160 -12.74 -6.20 -1.15
N PHE A 161 -12.96 -5.62 0.04
CA PHE A 161 -13.80 -6.27 1.05
C PHE A 161 -15.28 -6.37 0.63
N ALA A 162 -15.80 -5.35 -0.06
CA ALA A 162 -17.16 -5.37 -0.60
C ALA A 162 -17.37 -6.50 -1.62
N GLN A 163 -16.35 -6.77 -2.45
CA GLN A 163 -16.41 -7.81 -3.47
C GLN A 163 -16.13 -9.21 -2.92
N ASP A 164 -15.19 -9.35 -1.99
CA ASP A 164 -14.65 -10.65 -1.59
C ASP A 164 -15.09 -11.09 -0.18
N GLY A 165 -15.56 -10.16 0.65
CA GLY A 165 -15.91 -10.42 2.06
C GLY A 165 -14.72 -10.75 2.96
N VAL A 166 -13.49 -10.67 2.43
CA VAL A 166 -12.25 -10.98 3.15
C VAL A 166 -11.09 -10.11 2.66
N LEU A 167 -10.26 -9.65 3.61
CA LEU A 167 -8.96 -9.02 3.37
C LEU A 167 -7.95 -9.67 4.32
N LEU A 168 -6.71 -9.92 3.89
CA LEU A 168 -5.69 -10.46 4.78
C LEU A 168 -4.81 -9.34 5.36
N ARG A 169 -4.88 -9.11 6.66
CA ARG A 169 -4.05 -8.08 7.33
C ARG A 169 -3.12 -8.70 8.35
N TYR A 170 -1.82 -8.66 8.05
CA TYR A 170 -0.77 -9.15 8.92
C TYR A 170 -0.52 -8.15 10.04
N GLY A 171 -1.23 -8.32 11.15
CA GLY A 171 -1.20 -7.36 12.26
C GLY A 171 0.10 -7.36 13.06
N MET A 172 0.96 -8.37 12.85
CA MET A 172 2.27 -8.48 13.51
C MET A 172 3.41 -7.78 12.77
N TYR A 173 3.22 -7.40 11.50
CA TYR A 173 4.23 -6.74 10.69
C TYR A 173 3.83 -5.28 10.45
N CYS A 174 4.79 -4.37 10.40
CA CYS A 174 4.59 -2.98 10.02
C CYS A 174 5.84 -2.45 9.31
N ALA A 175 5.72 -1.37 8.56
CA ALA A 175 6.87 -0.65 8.03
C ALA A 175 7.21 0.57 8.91
N ASP A 176 8.47 0.99 8.87
CA ASP A 176 8.82 2.35 9.27
C ASP A 176 8.34 3.31 8.19
N THR A 177 7.49 4.27 8.55
CA THR A 177 6.90 5.20 7.57
C THR A 177 6.68 6.56 8.21
N THR A 178 6.92 7.62 7.46
CA THR A 178 6.60 8.98 7.89
C THR A 178 5.22 9.39 7.40
N PHE A 179 4.24 9.39 8.29
CA PHE A 179 2.89 9.84 7.97
C PHE A 179 2.87 11.31 7.55
N LYS A 180 2.22 11.58 6.40
CA LYS A 180 2.04 12.93 5.85
C LYS A 180 3.38 13.68 5.67
N ALA A 181 4.41 12.98 5.19
CA ALA A 181 5.69 13.58 4.81
C ALA A 181 5.47 14.82 3.91
N PRO A 182 6.25 15.90 4.05
CA PRO A 182 5.96 17.20 3.42
C PRO A 182 5.93 17.17 1.88
N ASN A 183 6.49 16.13 1.26
CA ASN A 183 6.57 15.96 -0.18
C ASN A 183 5.46 15.00 -0.70
N GLY A 184 5.59 14.56 -1.96
CA GLY A 184 4.71 13.57 -2.56
C GLY A 184 3.27 14.09 -2.70
N ILE A 185 2.31 13.31 -2.20
CA ILE A 185 0.88 13.61 -2.36
C ILE A 185 0.46 14.95 -1.76
N ASN A 186 1.19 15.45 -0.76
CA ASN A 186 0.93 16.75 -0.15
C ASN A 186 1.10 17.91 -1.13
N LEU A 187 1.97 17.76 -2.13
CA LEU A 187 2.23 18.80 -3.15
C LEU A 187 1.09 18.95 -4.16
N LEU A 188 0.11 18.04 -4.14
CA LEU A 188 -1.09 18.13 -4.97
C LEU A 188 -2.11 19.14 -4.42
N TYR A 189 -1.92 19.61 -3.18
CA TYR A 189 -2.87 20.49 -2.50
C TYR A 189 -2.22 21.84 -2.17
N PRO A 190 -2.91 22.97 -2.36
CA PRO A 190 -2.38 24.29 -2.02
C PRO A 190 -2.16 24.49 -0.52
N SER A 191 -2.93 23.80 0.33
CA SER A 191 -2.84 23.89 1.77
C SER A 191 -3.24 22.59 2.48
N ALA A 192 -2.78 22.41 3.72
CA ALA A 192 -3.19 21.28 4.56
C ALA A 192 -4.70 21.30 4.87
N ALA A 193 -5.33 22.48 4.91
CA ALA A 193 -6.77 22.62 5.09
C ALA A 193 -7.54 22.11 3.89
N GLU A 194 -7.14 22.49 2.67
CA GLU A 194 -7.78 21.99 1.44
C GLU A 194 -7.59 20.49 1.26
N ARG A 195 -6.40 19.96 1.59
CA ARG A 195 -6.18 18.51 1.63
C ARG A 195 -7.16 17.83 2.57
N LYS A 196 -7.31 18.36 3.79
CA LYS A 196 -8.22 17.80 4.79
C LYS A 196 -9.67 17.82 4.30
N THR A 197 -10.13 18.93 3.71
CA THR A 197 -11.48 19.01 3.13
C THR A 197 -11.69 17.99 2.01
N ALA A 198 -10.70 17.78 1.14
CA ALA A 198 -10.77 16.76 0.10
C ALA A 198 -10.78 15.33 0.67
N GLU A 199 -10.04 15.07 1.75
CA GLU A 199 -10.07 13.78 2.48
C GLU A 199 -11.44 13.55 3.12
N GLU A 200 -12.00 14.55 3.79
CA GLU A 200 -13.32 14.47 4.45
C GLU A 200 -14.43 14.20 3.44
N GLN A 201 -14.46 14.94 2.32
CA GLN A 201 -15.44 14.71 1.25
C GLN A 201 -15.31 13.29 0.67
N ALA A 202 -14.09 12.83 0.42
CA ALA A 202 -13.87 11.48 -0.10
C ALA A 202 -14.32 10.40 0.88
N ILE A 203 -14.11 10.60 2.19
CA ILE A 203 -14.60 9.67 3.21
C ILE A 203 -16.14 9.61 3.19
N GLU A 204 -16.83 10.74 3.04
CA GLU A 204 -18.29 10.78 2.89
C GLU A 204 -18.78 10.05 1.62
N ASP A 205 -18.08 10.25 0.50
CA ASP A 205 -18.40 9.60 -0.77
C ASP A 205 -18.19 8.06 -0.68
N ILE A 206 -17.08 7.63 -0.08
CA ILE A 206 -16.78 6.20 0.17
C ILE A 206 -17.81 5.60 1.15
N ALA A 207 -18.18 6.31 2.22
CA ALA A 207 -19.19 5.85 3.17
C ALA A 207 -20.57 5.71 2.51
N SER A 208 -20.89 6.60 1.56
CA SER A 208 -22.11 6.53 0.77
C SER A 208 -22.12 5.35 -0.21
N GLU A 209 -20.97 5.01 -0.81
CA GLU A 209 -20.81 3.84 -1.68
C GLU A 209 -20.82 2.52 -0.89
N PHE A 210 -20.23 2.50 0.31
CA PHE A 210 -20.05 1.31 1.15
C PHE A 210 -20.65 1.45 2.56
N PRO A 211 -21.97 1.72 2.71
CA PRO A 211 -22.58 2.08 4.00
C PRO A 211 -22.58 0.96 5.04
N LYS A 212 -22.31 -0.29 4.64
CA LYS A 212 -22.20 -1.44 5.56
C LYS A 212 -20.77 -1.70 6.04
N LEU A 213 -19.78 -1.01 5.46
CA LEU A 213 -18.37 -1.22 5.75
C LEU A 213 -17.78 -0.09 6.61
N ILE A 214 -18.46 1.04 6.68
CA ILE A 214 -17.99 2.23 7.37
C ILE A 214 -19.05 2.57 8.42
N GLU A 215 -18.67 2.39 9.69
CA GLU A 215 -19.47 2.71 10.89
C GLU A 215 -19.00 4.01 11.54
#